data_AF-A0A6N7HR74-F1
#
_entry.id   AF-A0A6N7HR74-F1
#
_cell.length_a   1.000
_cell.length_b   1.000
_cell.length_c   1.000
_cell.angle_alpha   90.00
_cell.angle_beta   90.00
_cell.angle_gamma   90.00
#
_symmetry.space_group_name_H-M   'P 1'
#
loop_
_entity.id
_entity.type
_entity.pdbx_description
1 polymer ?
#
loop_
_entity_poly.entity_id
_entity_poly.type
_entity_poly.pdbx_seq_one_letter_code
_entity_poly.pdbx_strand_id
1 'polypeptide(L)'
;MDEMLFRVFAESVGRYLDAVDGLAAGEPARQRTIAIEVRRLVAAWRALLDQHQPTERGRCGGCGRRRRGAMCGVWRVAHAYFVRRLPGLPGEESIRR
;
A
#
# COMPACT_ATOMS: atom_id res chain seq x y z
N MET A 1 10.60 -18.96 3.54
CA MET A 1 11.50 -18.00 2.89
C MET A 1 12.67 -17.83 3.84
N ASP A 2 13.89 -17.92 3.33
CA ASP A 2 15.10 -17.66 4.13
C ASP A 2 15.06 -16.21 4.67
N GLU A 3 15.52 -16.03 5.91
CA GLU A 3 15.50 -14.75 6.61
C GLU A 3 16.41 -13.72 5.93
N MET A 4 17.59 -14.16 5.44
CA MET A 4 18.50 -13.29 4.70
C MET A 4 17.87 -12.82 3.39
N LEU A 5 17.25 -13.73 2.63
CA LEU A 5 16.52 -13.38 1.41
C LEU A 5 15.38 -12.41 1.70
N PHE A 6 14.58 -12.65 2.74
CA PHE A 6 13.48 -11.75 3.11
C PHE A 6 13.97 -10.35 3.43
N ARG A 7 15.08 -10.21 4.18
CA ARG A 7 15.66 -8.90 4.50
C ARG A 7 16.09 -8.14 3.26
N VAL A 8 16.78 -8.81 2.33
CA VAL A 8 17.21 -8.20 1.05
C VAL A 8 16.00 -7.75 0.23
N PHE A 9 14.95 -8.57 0.14
CA PHE A 9 13.72 -8.19 -0.54
C PHE A 9 13.04 -6.99 0.13
N ALA A 10 12.92 -7.00 1.45
CA ALA A 10 12.30 -5.91 2.20
C ALA A 10 13.07 -4.58 2.01
N GLU A 11 14.40 -4.63 2.05
CA GLU A 11 15.24 -3.46 1.82
C GLU A 11 15.08 -2.93 0.38
N SER A 12 15.08 -3.81 -0.62
CA SER A 12 14.87 -3.40 -2.02
C SER A 12 13.50 -2.75 -2.23
N VAL A 13 12.45 -3.28 -1.61
CA VAL A 13 11.10 -2.68 -1.66
C VAL A 13 11.08 -1.33 -0.94
N GLY A 14 11.73 -1.23 0.23
CA GLY A 14 11.86 0.02 0.98
C GLY A 14 12.51 1.12 0.15
N ARG A 15 13.69 0.85 -0.43
CA ARG A 15 14.40 1.80 -1.30
C ARG A 15 13.57 2.25 -2.50
N TYR A 16 12.76 1.34 -3.07
CA TYR A 16 11.85 1.71 -4.15
C TYR A 16 10.77 2.69 -3.67
N LEU A 17 10.17 2.45 -2.51
CA LEU A 17 9.16 3.34 -1.94
C LEU A 17 9.75 4.71 -1.60
N ASP A 18 10.94 4.77 -1.02
CA ASP A 18 11.67 6.01 -0.72
C ASP A 18 11.98 6.81 -2.00
N ALA A 19 12.35 6.12 -3.08
CA ALA A 19 12.60 6.76 -4.37
C ALA A 19 11.32 7.37 -4.97
N VAL A 20 10.18 6.67 -4.86
CA VAL A 20 8.89 7.19 -5.32
C VAL A 20 8.42 8.37 -4.49
N ASP A 21 8.63 8.35 -3.18
CA ASP A 21 8.34 9.48 -2.29
C ASP A 21 9.20 10.71 -2.63
N GLY A 22 10.50 10.50 -2.85
CA GLY A 22 11.41 11.55 -3.31
C GLY A 22 11.06 12.15 -4.68
N LEU A 23 10.38 11.39 -5.57
CA LEU A 23 9.84 11.94 -6.82
C LEU A 23 8.68 12.89 -6.56
N ALA A 24 7.81 12.58 -5.58
CA ALA A 24 6.65 13.40 -5.24
C ALA A 24 7.04 14.73 -4.54
N ALA A 25 8.18 14.75 -3.84
CA ALA A 25 8.72 15.97 -3.21
C ALA A 25 9.51 16.88 -4.19
N GLY A 26 9.73 16.46 -5.44
CA GLY A 26 10.59 17.15 -6.42
C GLY A 26 9.86 18.05 -7.42
N GLU A 27 10.63 18.55 -8.40
CA GLU A 27 10.19 19.54 -9.40
C GLU A 27 9.02 19.08 -10.32
N PRO A 28 8.14 20.01 -10.76
CA PRO A 28 6.99 19.72 -11.64
C PRO A 28 7.34 19.01 -12.96
N ALA A 29 8.57 19.17 -13.45
CA ALA A 29 9.06 18.51 -14.67
C ALA A 29 9.00 16.97 -14.61
N ARG A 30 8.82 16.38 -13.41
CA ARG A 30 8.74 14.92 -13.20
C ARG A 30 7.32 14.37 -13.25
N GLN A 31 6.32 15.18 -13.61
CA GLN A 31 4.91 14.79 -13.59
C GLN A 31 4.60 13.48 -14.32
N ARG A 32 5.24 13.24 -15.48
CA ARG A 32 5.06 11.99 -16.23
C ARG A 32 5.57 10.77 -15.46
N THR A 33 6.73 10.89 -14.82
CA THR A 33 7.33 9.82 -14.01
C THR A 33 6.47 9.55 -12.78
N ILE A 34 6.02 10.60 -12.07
CA ILE A 34 5.10 10.48 -10.93
C ILE A 34 3.83 9.73 -11.36
N ALA A 35 3.22 10.08 -12.48
CA ALA A 35 2.02 9.40 -12.98
C ALA A 35 2.25 7.91 -13.29
N ILE A 36 3.44 7.54 -13.78
CA ILE A 36 3.80 6.13 -14.00
C ILE A 36 3.91 5.38 -12.67
N GLU A 37 4.63 5.94 -11.70
CA GLU A 37 4.83 5.29 -10.41
C GLU A 37 3.54 5.19 -9.59
N VAL A 38 2.68 6.21 -9.63
CA VAL A 38 1.33 6.14 -9.04
C VAL A 38 0.51 5.02 -9.66
N ARG A 39 0.51 4.88 -11.00
CA ARG A 39 -0.19 3.77 -11.67
C ARG A 39 0.36 2.41 -11.25
N ARG A 40 1.68 2.29 -11.09
CA ARG A 40 2.33 1.05 -10.62
C ARG A 40 1.92 0.74 -9.17
N LEU A 41 1.91 1.71 -8.28
CA LEU A 41 1.46 1.54 -6.89
C LEU A 41 -0.01 1.14 -6.81
N VAL A 42 -0.89 1.77 -7.61
CA VAL A 42 -2.30 1.38 -7.70
C VAL A 42 -2.46 -0.07 -8.18
N ALA A 43 -1.70 -0.48 -9.20
CA ALA A 43 -1.72 -1.85 -9.71
C ALA A 43 -1.24 -2.85 -8.64
N ALA A 44 -0.15 -2.54 -7.92
CA ALA A 44 0.37 -3.36 -6.85
C ALA A 44 -0.66 -3.55 -5.71
N TRP A 45 -1.31 -2.47 -5.28
CA TRP A 45 -2.37 -2.53 -4.26
C TRP A 45 -3.58 -3.33 -4.73
N ARG A 46 -4.02 -3.17 -5.98
CA ARG A 46 -5.12 -3.97 -6.53
C ARG A 46 -4.78 -5.46 -6.53
N ALA A 47 -3.59 -5.83 -7.00
CA ALA A 47 -3.13 -7.22 -6.99
C ALA A 47 -3.07 -7.79 -5.56
N LEU A 48 -2.55 -7.01 -4.60
CA LEU A 48 -2.47 -7.43 -3.20
C LEU A 48 -3.87 -7.58 -2.57
N LEU A 49 -4.80 -6.66 -2.83
CA LEU A 49 -6.16 -6.74 -2.29
C LEU A 49 -6.94 -7.92 -2.89
N ASP A 50 -6.75 -8.20 -4.19
CA ASP A 50 -7.34 -9.35 -4.87
C ASP A 50 -6.90 -10.68 -4.24
N GLN A 51 -5.60 -10.85 -3.99
CA GLN A 51 -5.06 -11.99 -3.26
C GLN A 51 -5.63 -12.15 -1.84
N HIS A 52 -6.12 -11.06 -1.24
CA HIS A 52 -6.63 -11.02 0.12
C HIS A 52 -8.16 -10.95 0.20
N GLN A 53 -8.88 -11.19 -0.90
CA GLN A 53 -10.35 -11.25 -0.89
C GLN A 53 -10.87 -12.26 0.15
N PRO A 54 -12.00 -11.96 0.83
CA PRO A 54 -12.65 -12.92 1.69
C PRO A 54 -13.16 -14.12 0.89
N THR A 55 -12.86 -15.32 1.37
CA THR A 55 -13.52 -16.55 0.94
C THR A 55 -14.97 -16.58 1.42
N GLU A 56 -15.79 -17.47 0.83
CA GLU A 56 -17.19 -17.70 1.22
C GLU A 56 -17.39 -17.95 2.73
N ARG A 57 -16.36 -18.45 3.41
CA ARG A 57 -16.38 -18.71 4.86
C ARG A 57 -15.89 -17.53 5.71
N GLY A 58 -15.82 -16.32 5.15
CA GLY A 58 -15.38 -15.09 5.82
C GLY A 58 -13.89 -15.05 6.20
N ARG A 59 -13.07 -15.96 5.66
CA ARG A 59 -11.61 -15.97 5.88
C ARG A 59 -10.89 -15.26 4.75
N CYS A 60 -9.83 -14.53 5.05
CA CYS A 60 -8.98 -13.91 4.04
C CYS A 60 -8.24 -14.98 3.20
N GLY A 61 -8.34 -14.89 1.87
CA GLY A 61 -7.71 -15.83 0.93
C GLY A 61 -6.18 -15.91 1.05
N GLY A 62 -5.51 -14.78 1.24
CA GLY A 62 -4.04 -14.69 1.30
C GLY A 62 -3.39 -14.97 2.66
N CYS A 63 -4.15 -15.00 3.76
CA CYS A 63 -3.57 -15.16 5.12
C CYS A 63 -3.54 -16.60 5.65
N GLY A 64 -4.06 -17.58 4.90
CA GLY A 64 -4.16 -18.97 5.34
C GLY A 64 -5.19 -19.21 6.46
N ARG A 65 -5.19 -20.42 7.06
CA ARG A 65 -6.25 -20.91 7.98
C ARG A 65 -6.35 -20.18 9.33
N ARG A 66 -5.37 -19.34 9.71
CA ARG A 66 -5.23 -18.81 11.08
C ARG A 66 -6.04 -17.53 11.39
N ARG A 67 -6.68 -16.90 10.40
CA ARG A 67 -7.47 -15.66 10.62
C ARG A 67 -8.95 -15.91 10.34
N ARG A 68 -9.73 -16.22 11.38
CA ARG A 68 -11.20 -16.22 11.34
C ARG A 68 -11.72 -14.96 12.04
N GLY A 69 -12.73 -14.30 11.46
CA GLY A 69 -13.56 -13.32 12.16
C GLY A 69 -13.02 -11.88 12.29
N ALA A 70 -11.87 -11.54 11.71
CA ALA A 70 -11.35 -10.17 11.75
C ALA A 70 -10.72 -9.73 10.42
N MET A 71 -10.77 -8.43 10.14
CA MET A 71 -10.12 -7.81 8.97
C MET A 71 -8.61 -8.06 9.00
N CYS A 72 -8.07 -8.63 7.92
CA CYS A 72 -6.65 -9.00 7.88
C CYS A 72 -5.74 -7.77 7.87
N GLY A 73 -4.43 -7.97 8.07
CA GLY A 73 -3.45 -6.87 8.10
C GLY A 73 -3.51 -5.98 6.86
N VAL A 74 -3.58 -6.58 5.67
CA VAL A 74 -3.66 -5.86 4.39
C VAL A 74 -4.88 -4.95 4.32
N TRP A 75 -6.07 -5.49 4.59
CA TRP A 75 -7.30 -4.69 4.58
C TRP A 75 -7.31 -3.62 5.68
N ARG A 76 -6.72 -3.90 6.85
CA ARG A 76 -6.51 -2.89 7.90
C ARG A 76 -5.66 -1.71 7.43
N VAL A 77 -4.55 -1.99 6.74
CA VAL A 77 -3.70 -0.94 6.16
C VAL A 77 -4.45 -0.17 5.06
N ALA A 78 -5.10 -0.87 4.14
CA ALA A 78 -5.87 -0.23 3.07
C ALA A 78 -6.97 0.70 3.61
N HIS A 79 -7.73 0.25 4.61
CA HIS A 79 -8.74 1.07 5.26
C HIS A 79 -8.12 2.29 5.98
N ALA A 80 -6.97 2.09 6.64
CA ALA A 80 -6.23 3.16 7.33
C ALA A 80 -5.78 4.29 6.39
N TYR A 81 -5.15 3.94 5.26
CA TYR A 81 -4.50 4.90 4.37
C TYR A 81 -5.40 5.41 3.24
N PHE A 82 -6.34 4.60 2.73
CA PHE A 82 -7.20 5.00 1.61
C PHE A 82 -8.59 5.50 2.03
N VAL A 83 -9.12 5.03 3.16
CA VAL A 83 -10.49 5.38 3.61
C VAL A 83 -10.46 6.36 4.77
N ARG A 84 -9.78 5.99 5.87
CA ARG A 84 -9.67 6.82 7.07
C ARG A 84 -8.75 8.02 6.90
N ARG A 85 -7.87 8.01 5.88
CA ARG A 85 -6.84 9.03 5.65
C ARG A 85 -6.11 9.39 6.95
N LEU A 86 -5.50 8.40 7.62
CA LEU A 86 -4.74 8.66 8.86
C LEU A 86 -3.78 9.86 8.69
N PRO A 87 -3.70 10.75 9.71
CA PRO A 87 -3.08 12.07 9.58
C PRO A 87 -1.57 11.99 9.33
N GLY A 88 -1.08 12.87 8.43
CA GLY A 88 0.32 12.95 8.03
C GLY A 88 0.55 13.24 6.53
N LEU A 89 -0.49 13.23 5.70
CA LEU A 89 -0.43 13.68 4.31
C LEU A 89 -0.97 15.14 4.22
N PRO A 90 -0.25 16.09 3.59
CA PRO A 90 -0.71 17.46 3.45
C PRO A 90 -1.96 17.49 2.56
N GLY A 91 -3.13 17.76 3.14
CA GLY A 91 -4.37 17.83 2.37
C GLY A 91 -5.67 18.13 3.12
N GLU A 92 -5.66 18.37 4.44
CA GLU A 92 -6.90 18.53 5.21
C GLU A 92 -7.27 19.97 5.64
N GLU A 93 -6.47 20.99 5.32
CA GLU A 93 -6.84 22.37 5.70
C GLU A 93 -7.85 23.05 4.77
N SER A 94 -8.14 22.52 3.57
CA SER A 94 -8.92 23.24 2.55
C SER A 94 -10.39 22.84 2.43
N ILE A 95 -10.90 21.90 3.24
CA ILE A 95 -12.32 21.46 3.18
C ILE A 95 -13.04 21.79 4.50
N ARG A 96 -12.81 23.00 5.01
CA ARG A 96 -13.69 23.67 5.97
C ARG A 96 -13.61 25.18 5.75
N ARG A 97 -14.11 25.65 4.61
CA ARG A 97 -14.45 27.06 4.41
C ARG A 97 -15.68 27.20 3.54
#